data_AF-A0A9D8PVJ4-F1
#
_entry.id   AF-A0A9D8PVJ4-F1
#
_cell.length_a   1.000
_cell.length_b   1.000
_cell.length_c   1.000
_cell.angle_alpha   90.00
_cell.angle_beta   90.00
_cell.angle_gamma   90.00
#
_symmetry.space_group_name_H-M   'P 1'
#
loop_
_entity.id
_entity.type
_entity.pdbx_description
1 polymer ?
#
loop_
_entity_poly.entity_id
_entity_poly.type
_entity_poly.pdbx_seq_one_letter_code
_entity_poly.pdbx_strand_id
1 'polypeptide(L)'
;MQRQSLIARLSRRAWPAGKAFALVGGAFGCTFLALLFWLAVDQHLVLDGSQRLLDHAVPATLERFRLARNVEQLRLEGEHVFSGRTPVARQQALFIVSLLASHPAVLADARAAGLAGEVERFLSRSMHEGMSEARHAEWAMLASRLTLLADDVSSEGVNLATADLHRMSATMLQSRSKLLLVLALVAVFVGGFVFLIRRHLIQPLQAIDQALSALGSGQAVTPFAPASMLEIRAVERAIGQLREVMQENETTREQLERLATTDGLTGMFNRRHFLAVAEEEIKRAQRYSRPICVGMADLDFFKHINDSHGHASGDLVLQSVAEIFARTLRHSDWGCRFGGEEFAFVFPETGLREAHRLAERLRQSAAASQIALADGSRVDITLSLGLADASSCPLEIALQRADAALYDAKQQGRNRVVTAPVGHATGETARQPFNGDAPPSVDTAST
;
A
#
# COMPACT_ATOMS: atom_id res chain seq x y z
N MET A 1 26.66 -15.91 10.47
CA MET A 1 26.35 -15.09 9.27
C MET A 1 25.69 -15.86 8.10
N GLN A 2 25.12 -17.07 8.30
CA GLN A 2 24.58 -17.89 7.19
C GLN A 2 23.05 -18.10 7.19
N ARG A 3 22.30 -17.56 8.15
CA ARG A 3 20.84 -17.78 8.25
C ARG A 3 19.96 -16.77 7.49
N GLN A 4 20.52 -15.65 7.03
CA GLN A 4 19.76 -14.60 6.33
C GLN A 4 19.57 -14.86 4.82
N SER A 5 20.22 -15.88 4.24
CA SER A 5 20.21 -16.10 2.78
C SER A 5 19.05 -16.98 2.26
N LEU A 6 18.39 -17.77 3.11
CA LEU A 6 17.29 -18.65 2.69
C LEU A 6 15.94 -17.92 2.60
N ILE A 7 15.64 -17.02 3.54
CA ILE A 7 14.42 -16.20 3.54
C ILE A 7 14.44 -15.21 2.35
N ALA A 8 15.62 -14.68 2.01
CA ALA A 8 15.82 -13.78 0.87
C ALA A 8 15.77 -14.49 -0.51
N ARG A 9 15.98 -15.81 -0.56
CA ARG A 9 15.83 -16.60 -1.81
C ARG A 9 14.39 -17.02 -2.06
N LEU A 10 13.60 -17.27 -1.01
CA LEU A 10 12.16 -17.53 -1.12
C LEU A 10 11.34 -16.30 -1.50
N SER A 11 11.83 -15.08 -1.21
CA SER A 11 11.14 -13.82 -1.53
C SER A 11 11.29 -13.35 -2.99
N ARG A 12 12.09 -14.02 -3.83
CA ARG A 12 12.29 -13.64 -5.25
C ARG A 12 11.34 -14.30 -6.24
N ARG A 13 10.55 -15.29 -5.82
CA ARG A 13 9.39 -15.79 -6.59
C ARG A 13 8.15 -15.12 -6.03
N ALA A 14 7.88 -13.89 -6.46
CA ALA A 14 6.62 -13.23 -6.18
C ALA A 14 5.52 -14.03 -6.89
N TRP A 15 4.82 -14.91 -6.16
CA TRP A 15 3.62 -15.54 -6.66
C TRP A 15 2.58 -14.46 -6.94
N PRO A 16 1.86 -14.50 -8.08
CA PRO A 16 0.75 -13.59 -8.32
C PRO A 16 -0.21 -13.72 -7.14
N ALA A 17 -0.55 -12.61 -6.49
CA ALA A 17 -1.34 -12.64 -5.26
C ALA A 17 -2.65 -13.44 -5.46
N GLY A 18 -3.30 -13.32 -6.63
CA GLY A 18 -4.48 -14.12 -6.99
C GLY A 18 -4.26 -15.64 -6.92
N LYS A 19 -3.11 -16.16 -7.36
CA LYS A 19 -2.79 -17.60 -7.25
C LYS A 19 -2.55 -18.01 -5.79
N ALA A 20 -1.94 -17.13 -4.99
CA ALA A 20 -1.73 -17.38 -3.57
C ALA A 20 -3.07 -17.44 -2.81
N PHE A 21 -3.98 -16.49 -3.05
CA PHE A 21 -5.33 -16.51 -2.46
C PHE A 21 -6.12 -17.76 -2.86
N ALA A 22 -6.11 -18.12 -4.14
CA ALA A 22 -6.83 -19.30 -4.64
C ALA A 22 -6.30 -20.61 -4.05
N LEU A 23 -4.98 -20.77 -3.93
CA LEU A 23 -4.38 -21.97 -3.33
C LEU A 23 -4.62 -22.07 -1.83
N VAL A 24 -4.42 -20.97 -1.09
CA VAL A 24 -4.63 -20.97 0.36
C VAL A 24 -6.12 -21.20 0.68
N GLY A 25 -7.02 -20.52 -0.05
CA GLY A 25 -8.46 -20.71 0.08
C GLY A 25 -8.90 -22.13 -0.29
N GLY A 26 -8.42 -22.66 -1.43
CA GLY A 26 -8.74 -24.01 -1.88
C GLY A 26 -8.23 -25.09 -0.94
N ALA A 27 -6.97 -25.00 -0.51
CA ALA A 27 -6.37 -25.95 0.43
C ALA A 27 -7.09 -25.92 1.79
N PHE A 28 -7.41 -24.73 2.30
CA PHE A 28 -8.22 -24.58 3.51
C PHE A 28 -9.60 -25.20 3.35
N GLY A 29 -10.33 -24.88 2.28
CA GLY A 29 -11.68 -25.39 2.03
C GLY A 29 -11.73 -26.92 1.99
N CYS A 30 -10.84 -27.55 1.23
CA CYS A 30 -10.75 -29.01 1.15
C CYS A 30 -10.43 -29.64 2.52
N THR A 31 -9.46 -29.08 3.25
CA THR A 31 -9.05 -29.60 4.56
C THR A 31 -10.16 -29.43 5.61
N PHE A 32 -10.81 -28.26 5.61
CA PHE A 32 -11.90 -27.94 6.52
C PHE A 32 -13.11 -28.85 6.29
N LEU A 33 -13.49 -29.10 5.03
CA LEU A 33 -14.57 -30.04 4.70
C LEU A 33 -14.26 -31.47 5.13
N ALA A 34 -13.04 -31.94 4.90
CA ALA A 34 -12.63 -33.28 5.34
C ALA A 34 -12.70 -33.44 6.87
N LEU A 35 -12.27 -32.41 7.62
CA LEU A 35 -12.35 -32.41 9.08
C LEU A 35 -13.80 -32.32 9.59
N LEU A 36 -14.65 -31.52 8.95
CA LEU A 36 -16.07 -31.46 9.29
C LEU A 36 -16.77 -32.80 9.05
N PHE A 37 -16.47 -33.46 7.92
CA PHE A 37 -17.00 -34.79 7.65
C PHE A 37 -16.54 -35.79 8.72
N TRP A 38 -15.26 -35.76 9.09
CA TRP A 38 -14.73 -36.64 10.13
C TRP A 38 -15.38 -36.39 11.50
N LEU A 39 -15.67 -35.13 11.84
CA LEU A 39 -16.40 -34.77 13.06
C LEU A 39 -17.86 -35.24 13.01
N ALA A 40 -18.52 -35.13 11.85
CA ALA A 40 -19.89 -35.60 11.66
C ALA A 40 -20.03 -37.12 11.85
N VAL A 41 -19.03 -37.90 11.37
CA VAL A 41 -18.99 -39.35 11.60
C VAL A 41 -18.90 -39.67 13.10
N ASP A 42 -18.06 -38.98 13.87
CA ASP A 42 -17.98 -39.20 15.32
C ASP A 42 -19.31 -38.87 16.02
N GLN A 43 -19.99 -37.79 15.62
CA GLN A 43 -21.28 -37.41 16.17
C GLN A 43 -22.33 -38.50 15.90
N HIS A 44 -22.35 -39.05 14.68
CA HIS A 44 -23.24 -40.15 14.34
C HIS A 44 -22.96 -41.40 15.18
N LEU A 45 -21.70 -41.78 15.36
CA LEU A 45 -21.31 -42.93 16.19
C LEU A 45 -21.72 -42.77 17.67
N VAL A 46 -21.67 -41.56 18.21
CA VAL A 46 -22.11 -41.27 19.58
C VAL A 46 -23.64 -41.37 19.69
N LEU A 47 -24.38 -40.84 18.71
CA LEU A 47 -25.84 -40.93 18.68
C LEU A 47 -26.31 -42.39 18.54
N ASP A 48 -25.71 -43.15 17.63
CA ASP A 48 -25.98 -44.59 17.47
C ASP A 48 -25.66 -45.38 18.74
N GLY A 49 -24.53 -45.06 19.39
CA GLY A 49 -24.18 -45.65 20.68
C GLY A 49 -25.22 -45.36 21.76
N SER A 50 -25.71 -44.12 21.82
CA SER A 50 -26.76 -43.73 22.76
C SER A 50 -28.07 -44.46 22.51
N GLN A 51 -28.47 -44.63 21.24
CA GLN A 51 -29.67 -45.38 20.89
C GLN A 51 -29.53 -46.86 21.25
N ARG A 52 -28.40 -47.50 20.93
CA ARG A 52 -28.15 -48.89 21.34
C ARG A 52 -28.19 -49.08 22.85
N LEU A 53 -27.63 -48.13 23.61
CA LEU A 53 -27.67 -48.17 25.07
C LEU A 53 -29.12 -48.17 25.58
N LEU A 54 -29.96 -47.26 25.08
CA LEU A 54 -31.35 -47.09 25.51
C LEU A 54 -32.25 -48.25 25.05
N ASP A 55 -32.13 -48.66 23.80
CA ASP A 55 -33.08 -49.61 23.18
C ASP A 55 -32.71 -51.07 23.45
N HIS A 56 -31.43 -51.37 23.69
CA HIS A 56 -30.95 -52.75 23.80
C HIS A 56 -30.21 -53.01 25.13
N ALA A 57 -29.15 -52.26 25.42
CA ALA A 57 -28.28 -52.59 26.54
C ALA A 57 -28.98 -52.39 27.90
N VAL A 58 -29.74 -51.32 28.10
CA VAL A 58 -30.50 -51.07 29.34
C VAL A 58 -31.58 -52.15 29.57
N PRO A 59 -32.47 -52.45 28.59
CA PRO A 59 -33.42 -53.55 28.75
C PRO A 59 -32.76 -54.91 29.04
N ALA A 60 -31.71 -55.27 28.30
CA ALA A 60 -30.99 -56.53 28.51
C ALA A 60 -30.33 -56.60 29.90
N THR A 61 -29.79 -55.48 30.39
CA THR A 61 -29.23 -55.38 31.75
C THR A 61 -30.32 -55.59 32.81
N LEU A 62 -31.50 -55.00 32.62
CA LEU A 62 -32.63 -55.19 33.53
C LEU A 62 -33.14 -56.64 33.53
N GLU A 63 -33.16 -57.30 32.37
CA GLU A 63 -33.50 -58.73 32.26
C GLU A 63 -32.50 -59.61 33.01
N ARG A 64 -31.20 -59.34 32.86
CA ARG A 64 -30.14 -60.04 33.62
C ARG A 64 -30.32 -59.84 35.13
N PHE A 65 -30.59 -58.62 35.60
CA PHE A 65 -30.86 -58.39 37.04
C PHE A 65 -32.14 -59.06 37.54
N ARG A 66 -33.21 -59.11 36.74
CA ARG A 66 -34.42 -59.86 37.09
C ARG A 66 -34.13 -61.36 37.22
N LEU A 67 -33.35 -61.92 36.30
CA LEU A 67 -32.93 -63.32 36.36
C LEU A 67 -32.09 -63.59 37.61
N ALA A 68 -31.06 -62.79 37.88
CA ALA A 68 -30.21 -62.93 39.07
C ALA A 68 -31.05 -62.88 40.36
N ARG A 69 -32.03 -61.95 40.45
CA ARG A 69 -32.96 -61.89 41.57
C ARG A 69 -33.82 -63.13 41.70
N ASN A 70 -34.35 -63.66 40.59
CA ASN A 70 -35.17 -64.88 40.61
C ASN A 70 -34.36 -66.11 41.05
N VAL A 71 -33.10 -66.22 40.61
CA VAL A 71 -32.17 -67.28 41.01
C VAL A 71 -31.85 -67.19 42.51
N GLU A 72 -31.60 -65.98 43.03
CA GLU A 72 -31.37 -65.79 44.46
C GLU A 72 -32.64 -66.04 45.29
N GLN A 73 -33.81 -65.67 44.77
CA GLN A 73 -35.08 -65.98 45.43
C GLN A 73 -35.36 -67.49 45.44
N LEU A 74 -34.99 -68.21 44.38
CA LEU A 74 -35.05 -69.67 44.34
C LEU A 74 -34.16 -70.31 45.42
N ARG A 75 -32.97 -69.75 45.64
CA ARG A 75 -32.06 -70.16 46.71
C ARG A 75 -32.69 -69.92 48.08
N LEU A 76 -33.20 -68.71 48.33
CA LEU A 76 -33.84 -68.35 49.61
C LEU A 76 -35.06 -69.23 49.90
N GLU A 77 -35.95 -69.44 48.94
CA GLU A 77 -37.14 -70.26 49.14
C GLU A 77 -36.80 -71.74 49.32
N GLY A 78 -35.79 -72.27 48.62
CA GLY A 78 -35.28 -73.60 48.89
C GLY A 78 -34.71 -73.75 50.31
N GLU A 79 -34.08 -72.69 50.85
CA GLU A 79 -33.64 -72.65 52.25
C GLU A 79 -34.83 -72.64 53.22
N HIS A 80 -35.93 -71.96 52.89
CA HIS A 80 -37.18 -72.02 53.66
C HIS A 80 -37.86 -73.39 53.62
N VAL A 81 -37.75 -74.14 52.51
CA VAL A 81 -38.21 -75.54 52.46
C VAL A 81 -37.44 -76.42 53.46
N PHE A 82 -36.13 -76.20 53.61
CA PHE A 82 -35.31 -76.95 54.57
C PHE A 82 -35.48 -76.48 56.02
N SER A 83 -35.56 -75.16 56.26
CA SER A 83 -35.62 -74.56 57.60
C SER A 83 -37.03 -74.41 58.18
N GLY A 84 -38.07 -74.62 57.37
CA GLY A 84 -39.47 -74.44 57.77
C GLY A 84 -39.85 -75.25 59.00
N ARG A 85 -40.46 -74.60 60.00
CA ARG A 85 -40.85 -75.23 61.28
C ARG A 85 -42.14 -76.06 61.19
N THR A 86 -42.95 -75.86 60.14
CA THR A 86 -44.22 -76.55 59.94
C THR A 86 -44.29 -77.17 58.54
N PRO A 87 -45.03 -78.29 58.36
CA PRO A 87 -45.22 -78.90 57.03
C PRO A 87 -45.85 -77.94 56.02
N VAL A 88 -46.79 -77.11 56.46
CA VAL A 88 -47.48 -76.11 55.62
C VAL A 88 -46.50 -75.06 55.10
N ALA A 89 -45.61 -74.54 55.95
CA ALA A 89 -44.62 -73.55 55.53
C ALA A 89 -43.64 -74.12 54.50
N ARG A 90 -43.22 -75.39 54.66
CA ARG A 90 -42.34 -76.06 53.69
C ARG A 90 -43.04 -76.28 52.34
N GLN A 91 -44.32 -76.65 52.37
CA GLN A 91 -45.11 -76.83 51.15
C GLN A 91 -45.34 -75.51 50.40
N GLN A 92 -45.57 -74.40 51.13
CA GLN A 92 -45.67 -73.07 50.54
C GLN A 92 -44.37 -72.63 49.88
N ALA A 93 -43.23 -72.80 50.55
CA ALA A 93 -41.93 -72.50 49.97
C ALA A 93 -41.64 -73.36 48.72
N LEU A 94 -41.97 -74.65 48.74
CA LEU A 94 -41.82 -75.55 47.59
C LEU A 94 -42.69 -75.11 46.40
N PHE A 95 -43.90 -74.61 46.66
CA PHE A 95 -44.76 -74.06 45.62
C PHE A 95 -44.14 -72.80 44.97
N ILE A 96 -43.55 -71.90 45.77
CA ILE A 96 -42.85 -70.72 45.25
C ILE A 96 -41.62 -71.12 44.44
N VAL A 97 -40.86 -72.13 44.89
CA VAL A 97 -39.74 -72.72 44.14
C VAL A 97 -40.19 -73.21 42.76
N SER A 98 -41.30 -73.96 42.68
CA SER A 98 -41.85 -74.45 41.41
C SER A 98 -42.33 -73.31 40.50
N LEU A 99 -42.92 -72.26 41.08
CA LEU A 99 -43.32 -71.05 40.34
C LEU A 99 -42.11 -70.28 39.79
N LEU A 100 -41.04 -70.16 40.58
CA LEU A 100 -39.80 -69.50 40.15
C LEU A 100 -39.04 -70.32 39.10
N ALA A 101 -39.00 -71.65 39.24
CA ALA A 101 -38.37 -72.55 38.29
C ALA A 101 -39.08 -72.54 36.92
N SER A 102 -40.41 -72.34 36.91
CA SER A 102 -41.22 -72.19 35.70
C SER A 102 -41.32 -70.74 35.18
N HIS A 103 -40.66 -69.78 35.83
CA HIS A 103 -40.72 -68.37 35.42
C HIS A 103 -40.05 -68.18 34.05
N PRO A 104 -40.65 -67.43 33.10
CA PRO A 104 -40.11 -67.27 31.74
C PRO A 104 -38.66 -66.80 31.68
N ALA A 105 -38.28 -65.84 32.56
CA ALA A 105 -36.90 -65.37 32.66
C ALA A 105 -35.88 -66.46 33.05
N VAL A 106 -36.27 -67.40 33.92
CA VAL A 106 -35.40 -68.53 34.35
C VAL A 106 -35.30 -69.55 33.23
N LEU A 107 -36.41 -69.83 32.53
CA LEU A 107 -36.43 -70.75 31.39
C LEU A 107 -35.67 -70.22 30.16
N ALA A 108 -35.56 -68.90 30.02
CA ALA A 108 -34.85 -68.26 28.91
C ALA A 108 -33.31 -68.43 28.99
N ASP A 109 -32.74 -68.61 30.19
CA ASP A 109 -31.32 -68.89 30.37
C ASP A 109 -31.10 -70.38 30.67
N ALA A 110 -30.40 -71.09 29.77
CA ALA A 110 -30.22 -72.53 29.88
C ALA A 110 -29.51 -72.97 31.17
N ARG A 111 -28.60 -72.15 31.71
CA ARG A 111 -27.89 -72.45 32.96
C ARG A 111 -28.85 -72.35 34.15
N ALA A 112 -29.68 -71.30 34.18
CA ALA A 112 -30.68 -71.10 35.21
C ALA A 112 -31.79 -72.14 35.17
N ALA A 113 -32.32 -72.45 33.98
CA ALA A 113 -33.33 -73.48 33.79
C ALA A 113 -32.84 -74.87 34.26
N GLY A 114 -31.62 -75.24 33.89
CA GLY A 114 -31.01 -76.51 34.32
C GLY A 114 -30.87 -76.60 35.83
N LEU A 115 -30.29 -75.57 36.45
CA LEU A 115 -30.08 -75.55 37.90
C LEU A 115 -31.39 -75.46 38.69
N ALA A 116 -32.37 -74.70 38.20
CA ALA A 116 -33.68 -74.61 38.83
C ALA A 116 -34.44 -75.94 38.80
N GLY A 117 -34.39 -76.66 37.66
CA GLY A 117 -34.98 -77.99 37.56
C GLY A 117 -34.24 -79.06 38.38
N GLU A 118 -32.94 -78.92 38.62
CA GLU A 118 -32.21 -79.74 39.60
C GLU A 118 -32.72 -79.48 41.02
N VAL A 119 -32.83 -78.20 41.41
CA VAL A 119 -33.28 -77.75 42.73
C VAL A 119 -34.72 -78.22 43.02
N GLU A 120 -35.65 -78.02 42.09
CA GLU A 120 -37.05 -78.44 42.27
C GLU A 120 -37.17 -79.96 42.46
N ARG A 121 -36.49 -80.76 41.62
CA ARG A 121 -36.49 -82.22 41.75
C ARG A 121 -35.84 -82.70 43.04
N PHE A 122 -34.82 -81.98 43.53
CA PHE A 122 -34.14 -82.30 44.77
C PHE A 122 -35.02 -81.98 45.99
N LEU A 123 -35.63 -80.79 46.02
CA LEU A 123 -36.50 -80.35 47.11
C LEU A 123 -37.78 -81.19 47.20
N SER A 124 -38.39 -81.52 46.06
CA SER A 124 -39.57 -82.40 46.01
C SER A 124 -39.25 -83.80 46.55
N ARG A 125 -38.13 -84.41 46.16
CA ARG A 125 -37.68 -85.70 46.70
C ARG A 125 -37.40 -85.63 48.21
N SER A 126 -36.72 -84.57 48.65
CA SER A 126 -36.39 -84.37 50.07
C SER A 126 -37.62 -84.20 50.97
N MET A 127 -38.70 -83.63 50.45
CA MET A 127 -39.98 -83.53 51.16
C MET A 127 -40.67 -84.89 51.38
N HIS A 128 -40.52 -85.84 50.45
CA HIS A 128 -41.11 -87.17 50.56
C HIS A 128 -40.24 -88.14 51.39
N GLU A 129 -38.92 -88.05 51.24
CA GLU A 129 -37.96 -89.01 51.81
C GLU A 129 -37.35 -88.56 53.16
N GLY A 130 -37.57 -87.31 53.57
CA GLY A 130 -37.14 -86.76 54.86
C GLY A 130 -35.85 -85.93 54.82
N MET A 131 -35.72 -84.97 55.75
CA MET A 131 -34.63 -83.98 55.79
C MET A 131 -33.43 -84.47 56.63
N SER A 132 -32.53 -85.25 56.03
CA SER A 132 -31.30 -85.75 56.67
C SER A 132 -30.13 -84.76 56.59
N GLU A 133 -29.11 -84.93 57.43
CA GLU A 133 -27.87 -84.12 57.42
C GLU A 133 -27.14 -84.20 56.06
N ALA A 134 -27.12 -85.38 55.42
CA ALA A 134 -26.57 -85.54 54.07
C ALA A 134 -27.29 -84.67 53.03
N ARG A 135 -28.62 -84.53 53.11
CA ARG A 135 -29.38 -83.64 52.23
C ARG A 135 -29.14 -82.17 52.53
N HIS A 136 -28.83 -81.80 53.78
CA HIS A 136 -28.41 -80.42 54.08
C HIS A 136 -27.07 -80.10 53.40
N ALA A 137 -26.13 -81.05 53.36
CA ALA A 137 -24.88 -80.86 52.64
C ALA A 137 -25.09 -80.77 51.11
N GLU A 138 -25.95 -81.62 50.52
CA GLU A 138 -26.32 -81.53 49.11
C GLU A 138 -27.03 -80.21 48.77
N TRP A 139 -27.92 -79.74 49.65
CA TRP A 139 -28.58 -78.44 49.53
C TRP A 139 -27.55 -77.30 49.56
N ALA A 140 -26.59 -77.33 50.48
CA ALA A 140 -25.56 -76.30 50.59
C ALA A 140 -24.75 -76.17 49.28
N MET A 141 -24.46 -77.29 48.62
CA MET A 141 -23.79 -77.30 47.31
C MET A 141 -24.66 -76.70 46.20
N LEU A 142 -25.95 -77.04 46.15
CA LEU A 142 -26.89 -76.44 45.19
C LEU A 142 -27.08 -74.94 45.44
N ALA A 143 -27.20 -74.53 46.71
CA ALA A 143 -27.33 -73.14 47.09
C ALA A 143 -26.10 -72.32 46.70
N SER A 144 -24.89 -72.86 46.89
CA SER A 144 -23.65 -72.22 46.44
C SER A 144 -23.60 -72.06 44.91
N ARG A 145 -24.03 -73.07 44.14
CA ARG A 145 -24.14 -72.97 42.68
C ARG A 145 -25.15 -71.91 42.23
N LEU A 146 -26.28 -71.78 42.94
CA LEU A 146 -27.28 -70.73 42.68
C LEU A 146 -26.70 -69.34 42.92
N THR A 147 -25.98 -69.14 44.03
CA THR A 147 -25.30 -67.87 44.34
C THR A 147 -24.28 -67.50 43.26
N LEU A 148 -23.42 -68.44 42.86
CA LEU A 148 -22.43 -68.20 41.80
C LEU A 148 -23.10 -67.84 40.46
N LEU A 149 -24.21 -68.50 40.12
CA LEU A 149 -24.95 -68.18 38.91
C LEU A 149 -25.61 -66.80 38.97
N ALA A 150 -26.18 -66.43 40.13
CA ALA A 150 -26.77 -65.11 40.32
C ALA A 150 -25.72 -64.00 40.18
N ASP A 151 -24.53 -64.19 40.76
CA ASP A 151 -23.41 -63.25 40.65
C ASP A 151 -22.90 -63.13 39.20
N ASP A 152 -22.75 -64.25 38.49
CA ASP A 152 -22.29 -64.27 37.09
C ASP A 152 -23.27 -63.54 36.17
N VAL A 153 -24.57 -63.83 36.29
CA VAL A 153 -25.63 -63.17 35.50
C VAL A 153 -25.72 -61.67 35.83
N SER A 154 -25.55 -61.29 37.10
CA SER A 154 -25.50 -59.89 37.51
C SER A 154 -24.32 -59.15 36.88
N SER A 155 -23.13 -59.77 36.89
CA SER A 155 -21.91 -59.25 36.26
C SER A 155 -22.06 -59.10 34.74
N GLU A 156 -22.64 -60.10 34.06
CA GLU A 156 -22.97 -60.02 32.63
C GLU A 156 -23.85 -58.80 32.31
N GLY A 157 -24.87 -58.54 33.14
CA GLY A 157 -25.72 -57.35 33.01
C GLY A 157 -24.93 -56.06 33.07
N VAL A 158 -24.06 -55.90 34.07
CA VAL A 158 -23.23 -54.69 34.23
C VAL A 158 -22.29 -54.49 33.03
N ASN A 159 -21.67 -55.57 32.53
CA ASN A 159 -20.72 -55.50 31.42
C ASN A 159 -21.36 -55.04 30.10
N LEU A 160 -22.63 -55.35 29.87
CA LEU A 160 -23.36 -54.90 28.67
C LEU A 160 -23.50 -53.37 28.64
N ALA A 161 -23.95 -52.77 29.74
CA ALA A 161 -24.14 -51.33 29.83
C ALA A 161 -22.82 -50.54 29.87
N THR A 162 -21.81 -51.05 30.59
CA THR A 162 -20.52 -50.35 30.72
C THR A 162 -19.72 -50.34 29.41
N ALA A 163 -19.82 -51.40 28.60
CA ALA A 163 -19.12 -51.47 27.31
C ALA A 163 -19.54 -50.37 26.33
N ASP A 164 -20.85 -50.12 26.20
CA ASP A 164 -21.38 -49.07 25.32
C ASP A 164 -21.04 -47.66 25.85
N LEU A 165 -21.14 -47.44 27.17
CA LEU A 165 -20.74 -46.19 27.80
C LEU A 165 -19.25 -45.88 27.59
N HIS A 166 -18.37 -46.88 27.73
CA HIS A 166 -16.94 -46.71 27.47
C HIS A 166 -16.65 -46.35 26.03
N ARG A 167 -17.30 -47.01 25.06
CA ARG A 167 -17.15 -46.69 23.63
C ARG A 167 -17.59 -45.26 23.33
N MET A 168 -18.75 -44.85 23.84
CA MET A 168 -19.25 -43.48 23.66
C MET A 168 -18.31 -42.44 24.27
N SER A 169 -17.86 -42.66 25.51
CA SER A 169 -16.94 -41.74 26.18
C SER A 169 -15.61 -41.60 25.45
N ALA A 170 -15.05 -42.69 24.92
CA ALA A 170 -13.82 -42.65 24.14
C ALA A 170 -13.99 -41.83 22.84
N THR A 171 -15.08 -42.05 22.10
CA THR A 171 -15.41 -41.28 20.89
C THR A 171 -15.62 -39.80 21.21
N MET A 172 -16.31 -39.46 22.31
CA MET A 172 -16.50 -38.07 22.74
C MET A 172 -15.18 -37.37 23.06
N LEU A 173 -14.26 -38.02 23.79
CA LEU A 173 -12.94 -37.47 24.11
C LEU A 173 -12.12 -37.22 22.85
N GLN A 174 -12.17 -38.14 21.88
CA GLN A 174 -11.50 -37.96 20.60
C GLN A 174 -12.14 -36.84 19.76
N SER A 175 -13.47 -36.74 19.75
CA SER A 175 -14.20 -35.68 19.03
C SER A 175 -13.83 -34.29 19.54
N ARG A 176 -13.56 -34.13 20.85
CA ARG A 176 -13.12 -32.86 21.45
C ARG A 176 -11.79 -32.36 20.87
N SER A 177 -10.79 -33.24 20.71
CA SER A 177 -9.49 -32.83 20.16
C SER A 177 -9.58 -32.49 18.67
N LYS A 178 -10.44 -33.20 17.92
CA LYS A 178 -10.75 -32.87 16.51
C LYS A 178 -11.38 -31.48 16.37
N LEU A 179 -12.31 -31.13 17.27
CA LEU A 179 -12.93 -29.80 17.29
C LEU A 179 -11.91 -28.68 17.55
N LEU A 180 -10.97 -28.89 18.48
CA LEU A 180 -9.88 -27.94 18.71
C LEU A 180 -8.99 -27.77 17.48
N LEU A 181 -8.72 -28.86 16.74
CA LEU A 181 -7.94 -28.81 15.51
C LEU A 181 -8.66 -28.05 14.40
N VAL A 182 -9.98 -28.21 14.26
CA VAL A 182 -10.81 -27.41 13.34
C VAL A 182 -10.73 -25.92 13.71
N LEU A 183 -10.89 -25.57 14.98
CA LEU A 183 -10.83 -24.18 15.44
C LEU A 183 -9.45 -23.56 15.19
N ALA A 184 -8.37 -24.31 15.46
CA ALA A 184 -7.01 -23.88 15.19
C ALA A 184 -6.76 -23.66 13.69
N LEU A 185 -7.25 -24.56 12.83
CA LEU A 185 -7.16 -24.42 11.38
C LEU A 185 -7.86 -23.14 10.90
N VAL A 186 -9.08 -22.86 11.41
CA VAL A 186 -9.82 -21.62 11.09
C VAL A 186 -9.05 -20.38 11.56
N ALA A 187 -8.52 -20.38 12.79
CA ALA A 187 -7.76 -19.25 13.31
C ALA A 187 -6.49 -18.97 12.49
N VAL A 188 -5.75 -20.00 12.11
CA VAL A 188 -4.57 -19.89 11.24
C VAL A 188 -4.94 -19.38 9.85
N PHE A 189 -6.05 -19.87 9.28
CA PHE A 189 -6.53 -19.41 7.99
C PHE A 189 -6.95 -17.94 8.02
N VAL A 190 -7.77 -17.52 9.00
CA VAL A 190 -8.20 -16.12 9.15
C VAL A 190 -7.00 -15.20 9.36
N GLY A 191 -6.07 -15.57 10.24
CA GLY A 191 -4.84 -14.79 10.47
C GLY A 191 -3.98 -14.68 9.21
N GLY A 192 -3.76 -15.79 8.50
CA GLY A 192 -3.01 -15.81 7.24
C GLY A 192 -3.71 -15.02 6.13
N PHE A 193 -5.02 -15.09 6.04
CA PHE A 193 -5.82 -14.37 5.05
C PHE A 193 -5.80 -12.86 5.30
N VAL A 194 -5.98 -12.41 6.55
CA VAL A 194 -5.83 -11.01 6.95
C VAL A 194 -4.42 -10.49 6.64
N PHE A 195 -3.39 -11.29 6.95
CA PHE A 195 -2.00 -10.96 6.61
C PHE A 195 -1.79 -10.78 5.09
N LEU A 196 -2.33 -11.70 4.28
CA LEU A 196 -2.27 -11.62 2.82
C LEU A 196 -3.00 -10.38 2.29
N ILE A 197 -4.20 -10.07 2.78
CA ILE A 197 -4.94 -8.85 2.40
C ILE A 197 -4.13 -7.60 2.74
N ARG A 198 -3.60 -7.51 3.96
CA ARG A 198 -2.81 -6.36 4.40
C ARG A 198 -1.60 -6.14 3.50
N ARG A 199 -0.87 -7.21 3.19
CA ARG A 199 0.36 -7.18 2.39
C ARG A 199 0.10 -6.89 0.91
N HIS A 200 -0.93 -7.50 0.32
CA HIS A 200 -1.13 -7.48 -1.14
C HIS A 200 -2.16 -6.46 -1.61
N LEU A 201 -2.95 -5.88 -0.71
CA LEU A 201 -4.07 -5.00 -1.05
C LEU A 201 -4.00 -3.67 -0.29
N ILE A 202 -3.95 -3.70 1.06
CA ILE A 202 -4.00 -2.49 1.88
C ILE A 202 -2.72 -1.65 1.73
N GLN A 203 -1.53 -2.26 1.92
CA GLN A 203 -0.26 -1.53 1.86
C GLN A 203 0.00 -0.88 0.48
N PRO A 204 -0.20 -1.57 -0.66
CA PRO A 204 -0.02 -0.94 -1.96
C PRO A 204 -1.01 0.20 -2.24
N LEU A 205 -2.28 0.07 -1.83
CA LEU A 205 -3.27 1.15 -1.99
C LEU A 205 -2.90 2.39 -1.17
N GLN A 206 -2.41 2.21 0.06
CA GLN A 206 -1.91 3.32 0.89
C GLN A 206 -0.71 4.01 0.25
N ALA A 207 0.20 3.25 -0.37
CA ALA A 207 1.35 3.82 -1.07
C ALA A 207 0.92 4.64 -2.30
N ILE A 208 -0.09 4.18 -3.04
CA ILE A 208 -0.66 4.92 -4.17
C ILE A 208 -1.32 6.22 -3.70
N ASP A 209 -2.11 6.17 -2.63
CA ASP A 209 -2.77 7.35 -2.05
C ASP A 209 -1.76 8.41 -1.58
N GLN A 210 -0.69 7.98 -0.92
CA GLN A 210 0.40 8.86 -0.50
C GLN A 210 1.13 9.47 -1.71
N ALA A 211 1.38 8.70 -2.76
CA ALA A 211 2.03 9.20 -3.97
C ALA A 211 1.16 10.23 -4.71
N LEU A 212 -0.15 9.99 -4.83
CA LEU A 212 -1.10 10.94 -5.42
C LEU A 212 -1.18 12.23 -4.59
N SER A 213 -1.20 12.11 -3.27
CA SER A 213 -1.21 13.26 -2.35
C SER A 213 0.09 14.08 -2.44
N ALA A 214 1.24 13.42 -2.58
CA ALA A 214 2.53 14.07 -2.77
C ALA A 214 2.62 14.82 -4.11
N LEU A 215 2.11 14.24 -5.19
CA LEU A 215 2.00 14.91 -6.50
C LEU A 215 1.14 16.17 -6.42
N GLY A 216 -0.03 16.09 -5.75
CA GLY A 216 -0.91 17.24 -5.57
C GLY A 216 -0.33 18.38 -4.74
N SER A 217 0.70 18.11 -3.93
CA SER A 217 1.36 19.09 -3.05
C SER A 217 2.76 19.51 -3.52
N GLY A 218 3.21 19.05 -4.70
CA GLY A 218 4.53 19.40 -5.25
C GLY A 218 5.72 18.77 -4.50
N GLN A 219 5.48 17.74 -3.69
CA GLN A 219 6.54 17.04 -2.95
C GLN A 219 7.15 15.88 -3.76
N ALA A 220 8.41 15.57 -3.47
CA ALA A 220 9.11 14.45 -4.09
C ALA A 220 8.44 13.11 -3.72
N VAL A 221 7.93 12.41 -4.73
CA VAL A 221 7.27 11.11 -4.58
C VAL A 221 8.32 10.02 -4.32
N THR A 222 8.14 9.24 -3.27
CA THR A 222 8.98 8.06 -2.98
C THR A 222 8.72 6.94 -4.01
N PRO A 223 9.76 6.21 -4.47
CA PRO A 223 9.59 5.12 -5.44
C PRO A 223 8.64 4.02 -4.93
N PHE A 224 7.75 3.55 -5.80
CA PHE A 224 6.86 2.43 -5.50
C PHE A 224 7.65 1.13 -5.34
N ALA A 225 7.37 0.37 -4.28
CA ALA A 225 7.82 -1.01 -4.19
C ALA A 225 7.00 -1.86 -5.17
N PRO A 226 7.60 -2.81 -5.92
CA PRO A 226 6.89 -3.54 -6.96
C PRO A 226 5.69 -4.31 -6.38
N ALA A 227 4.47 -3.87 -6.71
CA ALA A 227 3.25 -4.53 -6.28
C ALA A 227 3.15 -5.95 -6.86
N SER A 228 2.36 -6.82 -6.22
CA SER A 228 2.18 -8.22 -6.62
C SER A 228 0.93 -8.47 -7.49
N MET A 229 0.06 -7.48 -7.63
CA MET A 229 -1.18 -7.55 -8.41
C MET A 229 -1.05 -6.76 -9.72
N LEU A 230 -1.66 -7.28 -10.79
CA LEU A 230 -1.47 -6.77 -12.15
C LEU A 230 -2.12 -5.39 -12.33
N GLU A 231 -3.28 -5.20 -11.69
CA GLU A 231 -4.10 -3.99 -11.69
C GLU A 231 -3.37 -2.86 -10.96
N ILE A 232 -2.82 -3.15 -9.77
CA ILE A 232 -2.03 -2.20 -8.98
C ILE A 232 -0.76 -1.81 -9.73
N ARG A 233 -0.09 -2.76 -10.40
CA ARG A 233 1.06 -2.48 -11.27
C ARG A 233 0.71 -1.62 -12.49
N ALA A 234 -0.52 -1.68 -12.99
CA ALA A 234 -0.95 -0.83 -14.11
C ALA A 234 -1.11 0.62 -13.62
N VAL A 235 -1.71 0.81 -12.44
CA VAL A 235 -1.85 2.13 -11.81
C VAL A 235 -0.49 2.73 -11.46
N GLU A 236 0.42 1.96 -10.84
CA GLU A 236 1.79 2.42 -10.55
C GLU A 236 2.53 2.87 -11.82
N ARG A 237 2.41 2.12 -12.92
CA ARG A 237 3.02 2.49 -14.21
C ARG A 237 2.41 3.76 -14.80
N ALA A 238 1.09 3.91 -14.75
CA ALA A 238 0.41 5.11 -15.23
C ALA A 238 0.83 6.36 -14.44
N ILE A 239 0.95 6.26 -13.11
CA ILE A 239 1.44 7.35 -12.26
C ILE A 239 2.91 7.68 -12.58
N GLY A 240 3.74 6.66 -12.80
CA GLY A 240 5.13 6.84 -13.22
C GLY A 240 5.26 7.59 -14.56
N GLN A 241 4.46 7.22 -15.56
CA GLN A 241 4.42 7.88 -16.86
C GLN A 241 3.93 9.33 -16.76
N LEU A 242 2.89 9.57 -15.95
CA LEU A 242 2.39 10.92 -15.73
C LEU A 242 3.46 11.83 -15.12
N ARG A 243 4.27 11.31 -14.19
CA ARG A 243 5.38 12.06 -13.58
C ARG A 243 6.43 12.46 -14.63
N GLU A 244 6.81 11.54 -15.50
CA GLU A 244 7.79 11.78 -16.56
C GLU A 244 7.30 12.90 -17.50
N VAL A 245 6.04 12.83 -17.91
CA VAL A 245 5.41 13.87 -18.74
C VAL A 245 5.36 15.23 -18.02
N MET A 246 5.04 15.26 -16.72
CA MET A 246 5.02 16.52 -15.96
C MET A 246 6.41 17.17 -15.89
N GLN A 247 7.46 16.38 -15.62
CA GLN A 247 8.85 16.89 -15.55
C GLN A 247 9.33 17.39 -16.92
N GLU A 248 9.02 16.66 -17.99
CA GLU A 248 9.34 17.08 -19.35
C GLU A 248 8.63 18.40 -19.72
N ASN A 249 7.37 18.57 -19.32
CA ASN A 249 6.63 19.80 -19.55
C ASN A 249 7.21 21.00 -18.79
N GLU A 250 7.59 20.81 -17.52
CA GLU A 250 8.21 21.88 -16.71
C GLU A 250 9.56 22.33 -17.30
N THR A 251 10.43 21.38 -17.66
CA THR A 251 11.72 21.69 -18.31
C THR A 251 11.53 22.37 -19.67
N THR A 252 10.56 21.92 -20.47
CA THR A 252 10.21 22.55 -21.75
C THR A 252 9.71 23.97 -21.54
N ARG A 253 8.88 24.20 -20.51
CA ARG A 253 8.38 25.53 -20.17
C ARG A 253 9.51 26.47 -19.77
N GLU A 254 10.44 26.04 -18.91
CA GLU A 254 11.60 26.85 -18.53
C GLU A 254 12.48 27.21 -19.74
N GLN A 255 12.68 26.26 -20.66
CA GLN A 255 13.43 26.51 -21.89
C GLN A 255 12.72 27.53 -22.79
N LEU A 256 11.40 27.40 -22.95
CA LEU A 256 10.59 28.37 -23.71
C LEU A 256 10.63 29.76 -23.08
N GLU A 257 10.54 29.87 -21.75
CA GLU A 257 10.63 31.15 -21.03
C GLU A 257 12.00 31.80 -21.23
N ARG A 258 13.10 31.03 -21.15
CA ARG A 258 14.46 31.55 -21.43
C ARG A 258 14.60 32.04 -22.87
N LEU A 259 14.16 31.24 -23.85
CA LEU A 259 14.22 31.62 -25.27
C LEU A 259 13.36 32.86 -25.58
N ALA A 260 12.24 33.03 -24.88
CA ALA A 260 11.37 34.18 -25.05
C ALA A 260 11.96 35.47 -24.46
N THR A 261 12.77 35.38 -23.40
CA THR A 261 13.20 36.55 -22.60
C THR A 261 14.66 36.95 -22.78
N THR A 262 15.56 36.01 -23.08
CA THR A 262 17.01 36.23 -23.10
C THR A 262 17.61 36.11 -24.49
N ASP A 263 18.77 36.74 -24.71
CA ASP A 263 19.63 36.59 -25.88
C ASP A 263 20.51 35.35 -25.71
N GLY A 264 20.47 34.44 -26.69
CA GLY A 264 21.14 33.14 -26.59
C GLY A 264 22.67 33.19 -26.55
N LEU A 265 23.29 34.29 -26.97
CA LEU A 265 24.75 34.45 -26.94
C LEU A 265 25.23 35.05 -25.63
N THR A 266 24.62 36.16 -25.20
CA THR A 266 25.10 36.99 -24.09
C THR A 266 24.41 36.70 -22.76
N GLY A 267 23.27 36.02 -22.77
CA GLY A 267 22.46 35.77 -21.57
C GLY A 267 21.74 37.02 -21.02
N MET A 268 21.98 38.20 -21.59
CA MET A 268 21.22 39.42 -21.29
C MET A 268 19.79 39.29 -21.82
N PHE A 269 18.91 40.24 -21.49
CA PHE A 269 17.60 40.28 -22.14
C PHE A 269 17.73 40.44 -23.65
N ASN A 270 16.82 39.81 -24.39
CA ASN A 270 16.68 40.09 -25.80
C ASN A 270 15.92 41.41 -25.99
N ARG A 271 16.05 42.00 -27.18
CA ARG A 271 15.39 43.27 -27.54
C ARG A 271 13.88 43.26 -27.26
N ARG A 272 13.18 42.18 -27.58
CA ARG A 272 11.71 42.11 -27.46
C ARG A 272 11.27 42.21 -26.01
N HIS A 273 11.90 41.44 -25.12
CA HIS A 273 11.58 41.45 -23.69
C HIS A 273 11.97 42.77 -23.05
N PHE A 274 13.15 43.30 -23.39
CA PHE A 274 13.60 44.60 -22.91
C PHE A 274 12.64 45.74 -23.24
N LEU A 275 12.16 45.83 -24.48
CA LEU A 275 11.22 46.89 -24.89
C LEU A 275 9.94 46.86 -24.06
N ALA A 276 9.39 45.67 -23.79
CA ALA A 276 8.20 45.52 -22.96
C ALA A 276 8.44 45.99 -21.51
N VAL A 277 9.54 45.55 -20.90
CA VAL A 277 9.90 45.93 -19.51
C VAL A 277 10.22 47.42 -19.40
N ALA A 278 11.00 47.96 -20.35
CA ALA A 278 11.37 49.37 -20.36
C ALA A 278 10.16 50.28 -20.57
N GLU A 279 9.20 49.89 -21.40
CA GLU A 279 7.97 50.66 -21.60
C GLU A 279 7.13 50.72 -20.32
N GLU A 280 7.02 49.60 -19.60
CA GLU A 280 6.31 49.55 -18.32
C GLU A 280 6.99 50.41 -17.24
N GLU A 281 8.31 50.33 -17.12
CA GLU A 281 9.09 51.12 -16.15
C GLU A 281 9.03 52.63 -16.46
N ILE A 282 9.07 53.04 -17.73
CA ILE A 282 8.89 54.44 -18.11
C ILE A 282 7.48 54.94 -17.77
N LYS A 283 6.43 54.16 -18.07
CA LYS A 283 5.06 54.51 -17.68
C LYS A 283 4.92 54.64 -16.16
N ARG A 284 5.56 53.75 -15.41
CA ARG A 284 5.59 53.77 -13.93
C ARG A 284 6.30 55.02 -13.41
N ALA A 285 7.49 55.32 -13.94
CA ALA A 285 8.27 56.49 -13.55
C ALA A 285 7.51 57.79 -13.83
N GLN A 286 6.89 57.92 -15.01
CA GLN A 286 6.08 59.08 -15.38
C GLN A 286 4.87 59.27 -14.45
N ARG A 287 4.15 58.18 -14.12
CA ARG A 287 3.00 58.21 -13.20
C ARG A 287 3.36 58.74 -11.82
N TYR A 288 4.53 58.36 -11.31
CA TYR A 288 4.98 58.76 -9.98
C TYR A 288 5.98 59.92 -9.98
N SER A 289 6.17 60.57 -11.13
CA SER A 289 7.16 61.65 -11.33
C SER A 289 8.55 61.30 -10.80
N ARG A 290 8.97 60.05 -11.03
CA ARG A 290 10.32 59.55 -10.69
C ARG A 290 11.26 59.75 -11.88
N PRO A 291 12.55 60.05 -11.63
CA PRO A 291 13.52 60.17 -12.71
C PRO A 291 13.75 58.80 -13.37
N ILE A 292 13.90 58.77 -14.69
CA ILE A 292 14.25 57.58 -15.44
C ILE A 292 15.07 57.94 -16.67
N CYS A 293 16.14 57.18 -16.92
CA CYS A 293 17.04 57.40 -18.05
C CYS A 293 17.13 56.13 -18.89
N VAL A 294 17.25 56.28 -20.20
CA VAL A 294 17.61 55.19 -21.11
C VAL A 294 19.00 55.42 -21.69
N GLY A 295 19.65 54.34 -22.09
CA GLY A 295 20.97 54.38 -22.70
C GLY A 295 21.08 53.44 -23.89
N MET A 296 21.83 53.88 -24.89
CA MET A 296 22.27 53.07 -26.02
C MET A 296 23.78 52.98 -26.01
N ALA A 297 24.32 51.79 -26.18
CA ALA A 297 25.74 51.54 -26.19
C ALA A 297 26.13 50.67 -27.39
N ASP A 298 27.33 50.88 -27.89
CA ASP A 298 27.88 50.13 -29.02
C ASP A 298 29.37 49.91 -28.81
N LEU A 299 29.83 48.72 -29.17
CA LEU A 299 31.22 48.32 -29.08
C LEU A 299 32.04 48.95 -30.20
N ASP A 300 32.99 49.79 -29.81
CA ASP A 300 33.81 50.53 -30.77
C ASP A 300 34.68 49.56 -31.59
N PHE A 301 34.65 49.72 -32.91
CA PHE A 301 35.45 48.92 -33.85
C PHE A 301 35.20 47.40 -33.76
N PHE A 302 34.03 46.95 -33.29
CA PHE A 302 33.72 45.52 -33.18
C PHE A 302 33.85 44.76 -34.50
N LYS A 303 33.47 45.39 -35.62
CA LYS A 303 33.71 44.83 -36.95
C LYS A 303 35.19 44.52 -37.22
N HIS A 304 36.12 45.38 -36.81
CA HIS A 304 37.55 45.13 -36.98
C HIS A 304 38.01 43.92 -36.16
N ILE A 305 37.43 43.69 -34.98
CA ILE A 305 37.72 42.51 -34.16
C ILE A 305 37.23 41.24 -34.88
N ASN A 306 36.02 41.26 -35.42
CA ASN A 306 35.51 40.14 -36.23
C ASN A 306 36.35 39.88 -37.48
N ASP A 307 36.75 40.93 -38.18
CA ASP A 307 37.54 40.82 -39.42
C ASP A 307 38.98 40.32 -39.12
N SER A 308 39.54 40.67 -37.96
CA SER A 308 40.93 40.30 -37.59
C SER A 308 41.04 38.96 -36.87
N HIS A 309 40.06 38.61 -36.03
CA HIS A 309 40.12 37.45 -35.13
C HIS A 309 39.00 36.43 -35.38
N GLY A 310 38.12 36.69 -36.35
CA GLY A 310 36.98 35.84 -36.68
C GLY A 310 35.77 36.06 -35.77
N HIS A 311 34.59 35.65 -36.28
CA HIS A 311 33.32 35.83 -35.58
C HIS A 311 33.25 35.14 -34.21
N ALA A 312 33.88 33.97 -34.04
CA ALA A 312 33.91 33.29 -32.75
C ALA A 312 34.62 34.11 -31.66
N SER A 313 35.64 34.90 -32.04
CA SER A 313 36.32 35.81 -31.13
C SER A 313 35.46 37.03 -30.80
N GLY A 314 34.70 37.55 -31.76
CA GLY A 314 33.70 38.59 -31.50
C GLY A 314 32.60 38.12 -30.56
N ASP A 315 32.14 36.88 -30.70
CA ASP A 315 31.14 36.28 -29.80
C ASP A 315 31.65 36.22 -28.35
N LEU A 316 32.91 35.84 -28.13
CA LEU A 316 33.56 35.88 -26.83
C LEU A 316 33.67 37.30 -26.26
N VAL A 317 33.94 38.29 -27.12
CA VAL A 317 33.97 39.70 -26.72
C VAL A 317 32.60 40.16 -26.26
N LEU A 318 31.53 39.83 -26.98
CA LEU A 318 30.16 40.17 -26.60
C LEU A 318 29.75 39.52 -25.27
N GLN A 319 30.10 38.25 -25.07
CA GLN A 319 29.86 37.56 -23.80
C GLN A 319 30.59 38.21 -22.64
N SER A 320 31.88 38.53 -22.82
CA SER A 320 32.69 39.18 -21.78
C SER A 320 32.16 40.56 -21.42
N VAL A 321 31.73 41.34 -22.42
CA VAL A 321 31.10 42.66 -22.22
C VAL A 321 29.77 42.53 -21.47
N ALA A 322 28.93 41.55 -21.82
CA ALA A 322 27.70 41.28 -21.11
C ALA A 322 27.93 40.93 -19.62
N GLU A 323 28.97 40.15 -19.31
CA GLU A 323 29.36 39.85 -17.92
C GLU A 323 29.86 41.10 -17.17
N ILE A 324 30.57 42.00 -17.86
CA ILE A 324 30.99 43.28 -17.29
C ILE A 324 29.77 44.13 -16.94
N PHE A 325 28.77 44.18 -17.83
CA PHE A 325 27.52 44.88 -17.59
C PHE A 325 26.75 44.28 -16.41
N ALA A 326 26.57 42.95 -16.38
CA ALA A 326 25.87 42.26 -15.30
C ALA A 326 26.49 42.53 -13.90
N ARG A 327 27.83 42.67 -13.83
CA ARG A 327 28.54 43.00 -12.57
C ARG A 327 28.46 44.48 -12.20
N THR A 328 28.19 45.37 -13.16
CA THR A 328 28.23 46.83 -12.97
C THR A 328 26.84 47.41 -12.69
N LEU A 329 25.82 46.86 -13.35
CA LEU A 329 24.41 47.24 -13.22
C LEU A 329 23.82 46.84 -11.87
N ARG A 330 22.85 47.61 -11.39
CA ARG A 330 22.06 47.25 -10.21
C ARG A 330 20.99 46.24 -10.59
N HIS A 331 20.42 45.56 -9.60
CA HIS A 331 19.29 44.65 -9.83
C HIS A 331 18.06 45.37 -10.42
N SER A 332 17.88 46.66 -10.11
CA SER A 332 16.80 47.49 -10.66
C SER A 332 17.04 47.94 -12.10
N ASP A 333 18.28 47.87 -12.59
CA ASP A 333 18.64 48.34 -13.92
C ASP A 333 18.44 47.20 -14.91
N TRP A 334 17.82 47.51 -16.06
CA TRP A 334 17.59 46.51 -17.09
C TRP A 334 18.53 46.75 -18.26
N GLY A 335 19.23 45.70 -18.67
CA GLY A 335 20.14 45.72 -19.82
C GLY A 335 19.77 44.65 -20.84
N CYS A 336 19.94 44.94 -22.12
CA CYS A 336 19.67 43.99 -23.20
C CYS A 336 20.71 44.07 -24.29
N ARG A 337 20.85 43.00 -25.07
CA ARG A 337 21.48 43.05 -26.39
C ARG A 337 20.43 43.52 -27.39
N PHE A 338 20.60 44.72 -27.93
CA PHE A 338 19.60 45.36 -28.79
C PHE A 338 19.72 44.87 -30.24
N GLY A 339 20.94 44.66 -30.73
CA GLY A 339 21.20 44.06 -32.05
C GLY A 339 22.70 43.98 -32.33
N GLY A 340 23.20 42.85 -32.85
CA GLY A 340 24.62 42.71 -33.21
C GLY A 340 25.58 43.04 -32.06
N GLU A 341 26.19 44.22 -32.11
CA GLU A 341 27.14 44.78 -31.13
C GLU A 341 26.55 45.90 -30.25
N GLU A 342 25.26 46.17 -30.39
CA GLU A 342 24.52 47.21 -29.69
C GLU A 342 23.83 46.68 -28.43
N PHE A 343 23.88 47.47 -27.36
CA PHE A 343 23.28 47.18 -26.08
C PHE A 343 22.38 48.34 -25.63
N ALA A 344 21.26 48.00 -24.99
CA ALA A 344 20.33 48.97 -24.44
C ALA A 344 20.24 48.86 -22.94
N PHE A 345 19.97 50.00 -22.30
CA PHE A 345 19.76 50.07 -20.88
C PHE A 345 18.57 50.97 -20.54
N VAL A 346 17.87 50.61 -19.47
CA VAL A 346 16.97 51.52 -18.76
C VAL A 346 17.36 51.54 -17.29
N PHE A 347 17.43 52.74 -16.73
CA PHE A 347 17.85 53.01 -15.36
C PHE A 347 16.67 53.63 -14.59
N PRO A 348 15.81 52.79 -13.96
CA PRO A 348 14.72 53.29 -13.14
C PRO A 348 15.25 54.13 -11.96
N GLU A 349 14.45 55.10 -11.56
CA GLU A 349 14.74 55.99 -10.41
C GLU A 349 16.11 56.71 -10.52
N THR A 350 16.60 56.90 -11.74
CA THR A 350 17.94 57.42 -12.00
C THR A 350 17.85 58.60 -12.97
N GLY A 351 18.26 59.79 -12.50
CA GLY A 351 18.31 60.99 -13.33
C GLY A 351 19.53 61.00 -14.27
N LEU A 352 19.49 61.82 -15.31
CA LEU A 352 20.52 61.87 -16.37
C LEU A 352 21.96 62.01 -15.83
N ARG A 353 22.18 62.82 -14.79
CA ARG A 353 23.50 63.00 -14.15
C ARG A 353 24.01 61.73 -13.46
N GLU A 354 23.13 60.97 -12.83
CA GLU A 354 23.48 59.72 -12.15
C GLU A 354 23.65 58.58 -13.15
N ALA A 355 22.78 58.53 -14.16
CA ALA A 355 22.91 57.63 -15.30
C ALA A 355 24.24 57.85 -16.02
N HIS A 356 24.69 59.10 -16.19
CA HIS A 356 26.02 59.39 -16.74
C HIS A 356 27.16 58.79 -15.91
N ARG A 357 27.08 58.84 -14.57
CA ARG A 357 28.10 58.21 -13.71
C ARG A 357 28.09 56.69 -13.85
N LEU A 358 26.92 56.08 -13.96
CA LEU A 358 26.78 54.63 -14.17
C LEU A 358 27.29 54.20 -15.54
N ALA A 359 26.93 54.94 -16.60
CA ALA A 359 27.41 54.74 -17.96
C ALA A 359 28.93 54.89 -18.06
N GLU A 360 29.50 55.88 -17.36
CA GLU A 360 30.95 56.07 -17.32
C GLU A 360 31.65 54.91 -16.60
N ARG A 361 31.03 54.33 -15.55
CA ARG A 361 31.53 53.09 -14.93
C ARG A 361 31.48 51.91 -15.91
N LEU A 362 30.39 51.73 -16.65
CA LEU A 362 30.29 50.67 -17.67
C LEU A 362 31.41 50.82 -18.71
N ARG A 363 31.61 52.04 -19.22
CA ARG A 363 32.65 52.37 -20.17
C ARG A 363 34.06 52.08 -19.63
N GLN A 364 34.36 52.57 -18.42
CA GLN A 364 35.67 52.38 -17.79
C GLN A 364 35.95 50.91 -17.48
N SER A 365 34.96 50.16 -16.99
CA SER A 365 35.09 48.72 -16.73
C SER A 365 35.40 47.94 -18.00
N ALA A 366 34.74 48.28 -19.12
CA ALA A 366 35.04 47.65 -20.40
C ALA A 366 36.44 48.01 -20.91
N ALA A 367 36.79 49.31 -20.90
CA ALA A 367 38.11 49.77 -21.34
C ALA A 367 39.27 49.24 -20.48
N ALA A 368 39.04 48.93 -19.21
CA ALA A 368 40.02 48.33 -18.32
C ALA A 368 40.11 46.80 -18.46
N SER A 369 39.17 46.16 -19.16
CA SER A 369 39.11 44.71 -19.29
C SER A 369 39.86 44.25 -20.54
N GLN A 370 40.90 43.45 -20.33
CA GLN A 370 41.55 42.71 -21.41
C GLN A 370 40.85 41.37 -21.61
N ILE A 371 40.18 41.22 -22.75
CA ILE A 371 39.43 40.01 -23.07
C ILE A 371 40.40 39.01 -23.71
N ALA A 372 40.57 37.85 -23.07
CA ALA A 372 41.39 36.77 -23.58
C ALA A 372 40.61 35.99 -24.66
N LEU A 373 41.22 35.83 -25.83
CA LEU A 373 40.68 35.04 -26.93
C LEU A 373 41.15 33.58 -26.86
N ALA A 374 40.48 32.70 -27.62
CA ALA A 374 40.75 31.26 -27.62
C ALA A 374 42.17 30.90 -28.13
N ASP A 375 42.78 31.77 -28.94
CA ASP A 375 44.15 31.64 -29.45
C ASP A 375 45.22 32.16 -28.47
N GLY A 376 44.81 32.63 -27.28
CA GLY A 376 45.68 33.18 -26.25
C GLY A 376 46.04 34.66 -26.45
N SER A 377 45.59 35.29 -27.53
CA SER A 377 45.72 36.74 -27.72
C SER A 377 44.76 37.50 -26.79
N ARG A 378 45.02 38.79 -26.60
CA ARG A 378 44.19 39.68 -25.78
C ARG A 378 43.73 40.86 -26.61
N VAL A 379 42.46 41.22 -26.48
CA VAL A 379 41.88 42.36 -27.17
C VAL A 379 41.41 43.38 -26.15
N ASP A 380 41.81 44.63 -26.37
CA ASP A 380 41.26 45.78 -25.68
C ASP A 380 39.97 46.19 -26.38
N ILE A 381 38.90 46.38 -25.62
CA ILE A 381 37.61 46.84 -26.14
C ILE A 381 37.24 48.17 -25.50
N THR A 382 36.75 49.10 -26.32
CA THR A 382 36.08 50.31 -25.82
C THR A 382 34.64 50.31 -26.29
N LEU A 383 33.81 51.10 -25.61
CA LEU A 383 32.43 51.26 -26.01
C LEU A 383 32.03 52.72 -25.87
N SER A 384 31.15 53.15 -26.77
CA SER A 384 30.54 54.47 -26.76
C SER A 384 29.12 54.34 -26.23
N LEU A 385 28.65 55.31 -25.45
CA LEU A 385 27.27 55.33 -24.94
C LEU A 385 26.61 56.69 -25.19
N GLY A 386 25.34 56.63 -25.58
CA GLY A 386 24.42 57.77 -25.60
C GLY A 386 23.36 57.60 -24.53
N LEU A 387 23.06 58.66 -23.79
CA LEU A 387 22.04 58.66 -22.72
C LEU A 387 20.94 59.68 -23.01
N ALA A 388 19.71 59.35 -22.67
CA ALA A 388 18.58 60.29 -22.76
C ALA A 388 17.65 60.18 -21.57
N ASP A 389 17.15 61.33 -21.11
CA ASP A 389 16.07 61.38 -20.14
C ASP A 389 14.76 60.87 -20.76
N ALA A 390 14.13 59.91 -20.07
CA ALA A 390 12.86 59.30 -20.46
C ALA A 390 11.69 59.75 -19.56
N SER A 391 11.95 60.64 -18.60
CA SER A 391 10.97 61.07 -17.60
C SER A 391 9.77 61.83 -18.20
N SER A 392 9.88 62.33 -19.44
CA SER A 392 8.85 63.15 -20.09
C SER A 392 8.52 62.74 -21.53
N CYS A 393 8.94 61.56 -21.98
CA CYS A 393 8.62 61.08 -23.33
C CYS A 393 8.45 59.55 -23.39
N PRO A 394 7.74 59.03 -24.41
CA PRO A 394 7.65 57.59 -24.66
C PRO A 394 9.02 56.95 -24.91
N LEU A 395 9.13 55.63 -24.64
CA LEU A 395 10.35 54.84 -24.82
C LEU A 395 10.99 55.02 -26.19
N GLU A 396 10.20 55.01 -27.26
CA GLU A 396 10.69 55.14 -28.63
C GLU A 396 11.45 56.46 -28.85
N ILE A 397 10.88 57.58 -28.40
CA ILE A 397 11.52 58.91 -28.50
C ILE A 397 12.77 58.97 -27.63
N ALA A 398 12.72 58.39 -26.43
CA ALA A 398 13.87 58.36 -25.52
C ALA A 398 15.04 57.54 -26.12
N LEU A 399 14.75 56.37 -26.71
CA LEU A 399 15.75 55.55 -27.39
C LEU A 399 16.32 56.26 -28.63
N GLN A 400 15.49 56.93 -29.44
CA GLN A 400 15.97 57.74 -30.58
C GLN A 400 16.92 58.86 -30.12
N ARG A 401 16.63 59.53 -29.01
CA ARG A 401 17.52 60.55 -28.43
C ARG A 401 18.83 59.94 -27.92
N ALA A 402 18.75 58.78 -27.27
CA ALA A 402 19.93 58.06 -26.80
C ALA A 402 20.81 57.58 -27.97
N ASP A 403 20.20 57.12 -29.06
CA ASP A 403 20.90 56.71 -30.29
C ASP A 403 21.59 57.90 -30.97
N ALA A 404 20.93 59.06 -31.07
CA ALA A 404 21.56 60.28 -31.55
C ALA A 404 22.77 60.71 -30.69
N ALA A 405 22.65 60.61 -29.36
CA ALA A 405 23.78 60.87 -28.46
C ALA A 405 24.91 59.83 -28.63
N LEU A 406 24.58 58.57 -28.91
CA LEU A 406 25.56 57.53 -29.19
C LEU A 406 26.31 57.82 -30.50
N TYR A 407 25.59 58.28 -31.52
CA TYR A 407 26.19 58.74 -32.77
C TYR A 407 27.19 59.89 -32.54
N ASP A 408 26.81 60.88 -31.73
CA ASP A 408 27.71 61.98 -31.34
C ASP A 408 28.93 61.47 -30.56
N ALA A 409 28.76 60.49 -29.67
CA ALA A 409 29.86 59.86 -28.95
C ALA A 409 30.87 59.23 -29.92
N LYS A 410 30.39 58.53 -30.96
CA LYS A 410 31.24 57.94 -32.00
C LYS A 410 31.95 59.01 -32.83
N GLN A 411 31.27 60.10 -33.20
CA GLN A 411 31.84 61.19 -34.00
C GLN A 411 32.91 62.00 -33.24
N GLN A 412 32.73 62.17 -31.94
CA GLN A 412 33.69 62.93 -31.13
C GLN A 412 34.96 62.14 -30.76
N GLY A 413 35.15 60.94 -31.32
CA GLY A 413 36.36 60.14 -31.12
C GLY A 413 36.15 58.86 -30.30
N ARG A 414 34.90 58.40 -30.15
CA ARG A 414 34.54 57.13 -29.48
C ARG A 414 34.96 57.08 -28.00
N ASN A 415 34.79 55.92 -27.37
CA ASN A 415 35.15 55.62 -25.99
C ASN A 415 34.69 56.71 -25.01
N ARG A 416 33.41 57.09 -25.08
CA ARG A 416 32.83 58.15 -24.26
C ARG A 416 31.33 58.00 -24.05
N VAL A 417 30.84 58.70 -23.03
CA VAL A 417 29.42 58.90 -22.77
C VAL A 417 29.02 60.28 -23.28
N VAL A 418 27.92 60.36 -24.04
CA VAL A 418 27.29 61.63 -24.41
C VAL A 418 25.83 61.61 -23.93
N THR A 419 25.35 62.74 -23.42
CA THR A 419 23.94 62.90 -23.03
C THR A 419 23.21 63.70 -24.09
N ALA A 420 22.04 63.22 -24.50
CA ALA A 420 21.14 63.98 -25.35
C ALA A 420 20.73 65.30 -24.65
N PRO A 421 20.63 66.41 -25.39
CA PRO A 421 20.17 67.67 -24.83
C PRO A 421 18.77 67.51 -24.25
N VAL A 422 18.56 68.00 -23.03
CA VAL A 422 17.26 67.99 -22.37
C VAL A 422 16.38 69.02 -23.10
N GLY A 423 15.59 68.54 -24.06
CA GLY A 423 14.59 69.36 -24.72
C GLY A 423 13.48 69.69 -23.73
N HIS A 424 13.52 70.86 -23.10
CA HIS A 424 12.29 71.48 -22.62
C HIS A 424 11.38 71.66 -23.83
N ALA A 425 10.25 70.97 -23.85
CA ALA A 425 9.20 71.24 -24.82
C ALA A 425 8.61 72.63 -24.57
N THR A 426 9.32 73.68 -24.98
CA THR A 426 8.68 74.92 -25.41
C THR A 426 8.34 74.73 -26.88
N GLY A 427 7.05 74.84 -27.20
CA GLY A 427 6.54 74.74 -28.55
C GLY A 427 7.22 75.72 -29.52
N GLU A 428 7.01 75.44 -30.81
CA GLU A 428 7.48 76.18 -31.98
C GLU A 428 8.87 75.77 -32.52
N THR A 429 8.90 74.75 -33.37
CA THR A 429 8.97 74.94 -34.84
C THR A 429 9.10 73.58 -35.52
N ALA A 430 7.97 73.03 -35.95
CA ALA A 430 7.96 71.98 -36.96
C ALA A 430 8.40 72.59 -38.29
N ARG A 431 9.62 72.28 -38.74
CA ARG A 431 10.01 72.41 -40.16
C ARG A 431 10.09 71.02 -40.78
N GLN A 432 9.02 70.73 -41.51
CA GLN A 432 8.82 69.86 -42.68
C GLN A 432 9.33 68.40 -42.69
N PRO A 433 8.48 67.45 -43.14
CA PRO A 433 8.83 66.05 -43.32
C PRO A 433 9.62 65.82 -44.61
N PHE A 434 10.59 64.91 -44.56
CA PHE A 434 11.27 64.36 -45.73
C PHE A 434 10.52 63.10 -46.19
N ASN A 435 10.22 63.05 -47.49
CA ASN A 435 9.48 61.99 -48.20
C ASN A 435 10.37 60.78 -48.56
N GLY A 436 9.71 59.63 -48.72
CA GLY A 436 10.18 58.42 -49.44
C GLY A 436 10.30 57.20 -48.52
N ASP A 437 9.73 56.02 -48.74
CA ASP A 437 8.90 55.47 -49.81
C ASP A 437 8.07 54.32 -49.20
N ALA A 438 6.81 54.20 -49.59
CA ALA A 438 5.96 53.04 -49.29
C ALA A 438 5.83 52.15 -50.53
N PRO A 439 5.93 50.80 -50.40
CA PRO A 439 5.60 49.89 -51.50
C PRO A 439 4.07 49.69 -51.61
N PRO A 440 3.55 49.27 -52.79
CA PRO A 440 2.14 49.39 -53.12
C PRO A 440 1.26 48.32 -52.48
N SER A 441 0.04 48.72 -52.15
CA SER A 441 -1.10 47.88 -51.79
C SER A 441 -1.58 47.05 -52.98
N VAL A 442 -1.75 45.74 -52.78
CA VAL A 442 -2.41 44.83 -53.72
C VAL A 442 -3.92 44.93 -53.52
N ASP A 443 -4.62 45.24 -54.61
CA ASP A 443 -6.06 45.15 -54.78
C ASP A 443 -6.58 43.73 -54.50
N THR A 444 -7.52 43.60 -53.57
CA THR A 444 -8.45 42.46 -53.55
C THR A 444 -9.69 42.84 -54.34
N ALA A 445 -9.71 42.43 -55.61
CA ALA A 445 -10.92 42.38 -56.40
C ALA A 445 -11.74 41.13 -56.05
N SER A 446 -13.02 41.38 -55.82
CA SER A 446 -14.17 40.48 -55.85
C SER A 446 -14.19 39.47 -57.01
N THR A 447 -14.22 38.17 -56.69
CA THR A 447 -15.28 37.20 -57.09
C THR A 447 -15.21 35.95 -56.24
#